data_AF-A0A947A9R9-F1
#
_entry.id   AF-A0A947A9R9-F1
#
_cell.length_a   1.000
_cell.length_b   1.000
_cell.length_c   1.000
_cell.angle_alpha   90.00
_cell.angle_beta   90.00
_cell.angle_gamma   90.00
#
_symmetry.space_group_name_H-M   'P 1'
#
loop_
_entity.id
_entity.type
_entity.pdbx_description
1 polymer ?
#
loop_
_entity_poly.entity_id
_entity_poly.type
_entity_poly.pdbx_seq_one_letter_code
_entity_poly.pdbx_strand_id
1 'polypeptide(L)' 'MKKSLLFVAALVASFTLQGQITTPQPSPFSKMHQVVGLTDVSIEYSRPSMRGRTIFG' A
#
# COMPACT_ATOMS: atom_id res chain seq x y z
N MET A 1 -18.23 -25.46 34.80
CA MET A 1 -16.76 -25.38 34.71
C MET A 1 -16.26 -25.52 33.26
N LYS A 2 -16.63 -26.57 32.52
CA LYS A 2 -16.15 -26.80 31.14
C LYS A 2 -16.55 -25.70 30.13
N LYS A 3 -17.77 -25.15 30.27
CA LYS A 3 -18.31 -24.09 29.39
C LYS A 3 -17.65 -22.72 29.61
N SER A 4 -17.33 -22.35 30.85
CA SER A 4 -16.65 -21.08 31.14
C SER A 4 -15.18 -21.13 30.69
N LEU A 5 -14.55 -22.30 30.78
CA LEU A 5 -13.19 -22.51 30.28
C LEU A 5 -13.11 -22.30 28.76
N LEU A 6 -14.08 -22.83 28.01
CA LEU A 6 -14.19 -22.61 26.56
C LEU A 6 -14.39 -21.13 26.21
N PHE A 7 -15.18 -20.40 27.02
CA PHE A 7 -15.45 -18.99 26.80
C PHE A 7 -14.19 -18.12 27.01
N VAL A 8 -13.43 -18.40 28.08
CA VAL A 8 -12.16 -17.72 28.36
C VAL A 8 -11.12 -18.03 27.29
N ALA A 9 -11.05 -19.28 26.82
CA ALA A 9 -10.13 -19.67 25.75
C ALA A 9 -10.43 -18.93 24.42
N ALA A 10 -11.71 -18.80 24.06
CA ALA A 10 -12.12 -18.05 22.88
C ALA A 10 -11.77 -16.55 22.98
N LEU A 11 -11.88 -15.98 24.19
CA LEU A 11 -11.60 -14.57 24.44
C LEU A 11 -10.10 -14.26 24.42
N VAL A 12 -9.24 -15.21 24.77
CA VAL A 12 -7.78 -15.06 24.63
C VAL A 12 -7.34 -15.20 23.18
N ALA A 13 -7.98 -16.09 22.41
CA ALA A 13 -7.66 -16.33 21.01
C ALA A 13 -8.00 -15.14 20.08
N SER A 14 -8.92 -14.25 20.46
CA SER A 14 -9.24 -13.06 19.66
C SER A 14 -8.13 -11.99 19.70
N PHE A 15 -7.31 -11.95 20.75
CA PHE A 15 -6.20 -10.98 20.87
C PHE A 15 -4.98 -11.34 20.01
N THR A 16 -4.90 -12.56 19.48
CA THR A 16 -3.78 -13.00 18.62
C THR A 16 -4.04 -12.74 17.13
N LEU A 17 -5.24 -12.29 16.76
CA LEU A 17 -5.60 -11.93 15.39
C LEU A 17 -5.01 -10.56 15.02
N GLN A 18 -3.70 -10.50 14.82
CA GLN A 18 -3.05 -9.36 14.17
C GLN A 18 -3.12 -9.55 12.65
N GLY A 19 -4.00 -8.81 11.99
CA GLY A 19 -4.02 -8.71 10.53
C GLY A 19 -2.79 -7.95 10.05
N GLN A 20 -1.74 -8.68 9.65
CA GLN A 20 -0.53 -8.10 9.06
C GLN A 20 -0.85 -7.59 7.65
N ILE A 21 -1.45 -6.40 7.54
CA ILE A 21 -1.60 -5.72 6.25
C ILE A 21 -0.25 -5.06 5.93
N THR A 22 0.63 -5.80 5.26
CA THR A 22 1.83 -5.22 4.66
C THR A 22 1.40 -4.40 3.45
N THR A 23 1.28 -3.08 3.62
CA THR A 23 1.08 -2.19 2.48
C THR A 23 2.39 -2.13 1.68
N PRO A 24 2.39 -2.47 0.38
CA PRO A 24 3.59 -2.35 -0.43
C PRO A 24 4.09 -0.90 -0.45
N GLN A 25 5.41 -0.74 -0.56
CA GLN A 25 6.03 0.58 -0.62
C GLN A 25 5.41 1.41 -1.76
N PRO A 26 5.10 2.69 -1.52
CA PRO A 26 4.60 3.57 -2.57
C PRO A 26 5.60 3.62 -3.75
N SER A 27 5.11 3.64 -4.99
CA SER A 27 5.97 3.58 -6.18
C SER A 27 7.03 4.69 -6.19
N PRO A 28 8.25 4.38 -6.64
CA PRO A 28 9.35 5.33 -6.63
C PRO A 28 9.07 6.50 -7.57
N PHE A 29 9.45 7.70 -7.13
CA PHE A 29 9.45 8.91 -7.95
C PHE A 29 10.48 8.75 -9.07
N SER A 30 10.05 8.91 -10.32
CA SER A 30 10.92 8.86 -11.50
C SER A 30 10.90 10.19 -12.23
N LYS A 31 12.08 10.74 -12.53
CA LYS A 31 12.26 12.00 -13.25
C LYS A 31 13.24 11.76 -14.39
N MET A 32 12.79 11.90 -15.63
CA MET A 32 13.63 11.85 -16.81
C MET A 32 13.77 13.25 -17.39
N HIS A 33 15.01 13.69 -17.57
CA HIS A 33 15.36 14.93 -18.23
C HIS A 33 16.18 14.61 -19.47
N GLN A 34 15.74 15.10 -20.61
CA GLN A 34 16.42 14.89 -21.87
C GLN A 34 16.35 16.16 -22.71
N VAL A 35 17.50 16.58 -23.25
CA VAL A 35 17.56 17.64 -24.24
C VAL A 35 17.32 17.03 -25.62
N VAL A 36 16.32 17.52 -26.34
CA VAL A 36 16.02 17.15 -27.73
C VAL A 36 16.22 18.37 -28.62
N GLY A 37 17.32 18.40 -29.36
CA GLY A 37 17.71 19.55 -30.17
C GLY A 37 18.10 20.75 -29.30
N LEU A 38 17.25 21.79 -29.28
CA LEU A 38 17.41 22.99 -28.44
C LEU A 38 16.40 23.05 -27.29
N THR A 39 15.61 21.99 -27.10
CA THR A 39 14.47 21.96 -26.19
C THR A 39 14.69 20.97 -25.07
N ASP A 40 14.47 21.39 -23.83
CA ASP A 40 14.46 20.53 -22.64
C ASP A 40 13.12 19.80 -22.50
N VAL A 41 13.16 18.47 -22.49
CA VAL A 41 12.02 17.59 -22.22
C VAL A 41 12.20 17.01 -20.82
N SER A 42 11.26 17.32 -19.93
CA SER A 42 11.23 16.76 -18.58
C SER A 42 9.95 15.95 -18.37
N ILE A 43 10.11 14.69 -17.95
CA ILE A 43 9.03 13.76 -17.63
C ILE A 43 9.15 13.44 -16.15
N GLU A 44 8.22 13.94 -15.36
CA GLU A 44 8.11 13.65 -13.93
C GLU A 44 6.93 12.71 -13.70
N TYR A 45 7.21 11.48 -13.25
CA TYR A 45 6.23 10.45 -13.00
C TYR A 45 6.38 9.90 -11.58
N SER A 46 5.35 10.13 -10.77
CA SER A 46 5.20 9.50 -9.47
C SER A 46 3.74 9.09 -9.34
N ARG A 47 3.46 7.79 -9.16
CA ARG A 47 2.08 7.33 -8.91
C ARG A 47 2.02 6.32 -7.76
N PRO A 48 2.20 6.78 -6.52
CA PRO A 48 2.28 5.89 -5.36
C PRO A 48 0.91 5.59 -4.72
N SER A 49 -0.18 6.20 -5.20
CA SER A 49 -1.52 6.14 -4.58
C SER A 49 -2.68 6.10 -5.58
N MET A 50 -2.52 5.38 -6.68
CA MET A 50 -3.62 5.07 -7.60
C MET A 50 -4.58 4.05 -6.98
N ARG A 51 -5.37 4.50 -6.00
CA ARG A 51 -6.39 3.72 -5.28
C ARG A 51 -7.62 3.46 -6.16
N GLY A 52 -7.47 2.67 -7.22
CA GLY A 52 -8.59 2.09 -7.99
C GLY A 52 -9.40 3.05 -8.86
N ARG A 53 -8.85 4.20 -9.28
CA ARG A 53 -9.54 5.14 -10.19
C ARG A 53 -8.93 5.08 -11.59
N THR A 54 -9.77 4.97 -12.61
CA THR A 54 -9.38 5.07 -14.02
C THR A 54 -8.91 6.48 -14.32
N ILE A 55 -7.74 6.61 -14.92
CA ILE A 55 -7.19 7.88 -15.38
C ILE A 55 -7.14 7.82 -16.89
N PHE A 56 -7.79 8.80 -17.53
CA PHE A 56 -7.67 9.02 -18.96
C PHE A 56 -6.48 9.95 -19.19
N GLY A 57 -5.45 9.42 -19.85
CA GLY A 57 -4.22 10.08 -20.24
C GLY A 57 -3.48 9.19 -21.22
#